data_AF-A0A183TBC9-F1
#
_entry.id   AF-A0A183TBC9-F1
#
_cell.length_a   1.000
_cell.length_b   1.000
_cell.length_c   1.000
_cell.angle_alpha   90.00
_cell.angle_beta   90.00
_cell.angle_gamma   90.00
#
_symmetry.space_group_name_H-M   'P 1'
#
loop_
_entity.id
_entity.type
_entity.pdbx_description
1 polymer ?
#
loop_
_entity_poly.entity_id
_entity_poly.type
_entity_poly.pdbx_seq_one_letter_code
_entity_poly.pdbx_strand_id
1 'polypeptide(L)'
;MNLKGKNCFKYCGLVHKKAIGIKQERDGKGVYLLTKKVGYDHKPRQAIVRTKFVRGQRRTLQKIRNFVCRQKYRRELKMVSPTCLLLNSP
;
A
#
# COMPACT_ATOMS: atom_id res chain seq x y z
N MET A 1 7.09 3.84 -1.42
CA MET A 1 5.64 4.16 -1.53
C MET A 1 5.39 4.81 -2.88
N ASN A 2 5.25 3.98 -3.92
CA ASN A 2 4.85 4.39 -5.25
C ASN A 2 4.21 3.17 -5.89
N LEU A 3 2.91 3.22 -6.17
CA LEU A 3 2.17 2.03 -6.62
C LEU A 3 2.37 1.75 -8.12
N LYS A 4 2.70 2.77 -8.94
CA LYS A 4 2.89 2.62 -10.39
C LYS A 4 4.34 2.72 -10.84
N GLY A 5 5.27 3.06 -9.94
CA GLY A 5 6.68 3.32 -10.30
C GLY A 5 6.91 4.57 -11.16
N LYS A 6 5.86 5.34 -11.48
CA LYS A 6 5.97 6.57 -12.28
C LYS A 6 6.32 7.75 -11.39
N ASN A 7 7.19 8.65 -11.88
CA ASN A 7 7.43 9.94 -11.23
C ASN A 7 6.27 10.89 -11.53
N CYS A 8 5.27 10.88 -10.66
CA CYS A 8 4.10 11.74 -10.76
C CYS A 8 3.66 12.13 -9.35
N PHE A 9 3.27 13.40 -9.19
CA PHE A 9 2.80 13.93 -7.91
C PHE A 9 1.72 13.05 -7.28
N LYS A 10 0.77 12.52 -8.07
CA LYS A 10 -0.33 11.68 -7.56
C LYS A 10 0.13 10.42 -6.84
N TYR A 11 1.19 9.77 -7.33
CA TYR A 11 1.65 8.46 -6.85
C TYR A 11 2.85 8.54 -5.90
N CYS A 12 3.49 9.71 -5.77
CA CYS A 12 4.66 9.90 -4.93
C CYS A 12 4.30 9.91 -3.43
N GLY A 13 4.62 8.84 -2.70
CA GLY A 13 4.31 8.75 -1.28
C GLY A 13 5.24 9.53 -0.33
N LEU A 14 6.32 10.14 -0.85
CA LEU A 14 7.22 10.96 -0.05
C LEU A 14 6.61 12.33 0.25
N VAL A 15 6.03 12.95 -0.78
CA VAL A 15 5.44 14.30 -0.70
C VAL A 15 4.10 14.29 0.02
N HIS A 16 3.28 13.26 -0.19
CA HIS A 16 1.95 13.18 0.42
C HIS A 16 2.00 12.82 1.91
N LYS A 17 1.13 13.44 2.72
CA LYS A 17 0.93 13.10 4.15
C LYS A 17 0.35 11.69 4.34
N LYS A 18 -0.48 11.25 3.38
CA LYS A 18 -1.03 9.89 3.31
C LYS A 18 -0.43 9.19 2.10
N ALA A 19 0.07 7.99 2.29
CA ALA A 19 0.65 7.21 1.21
C ALA A 19 0.37 5.72 1.42
N ILE A 20 0.21 5.02 0.30
CA ILE A 20 0.00 3.58 0.27
C ILE A 20 1.15 2.98 -0.54
N GLY A 21 1.72 1.91 -0.01
CA GLY A 21 2.66 1.04 -0.72
C GLY A 21 2.28 -0.41 -0.54
N ILE A 22 2.59 -1.23 -1.52
CA ILE A 22 2.43 -2.68 -1.45
C ILE A 22 3.81 -3.27 -1.72
N LYS A 23 4.24 -4.20 -0.87
CA LYS A 23 5.49 -4.96 -1.05
C LYS A 23 5.22 -6.44 -0.81
N GLN A 24 5.93 -7.29 -1.55
CA GLN A 24 5.97 -8.71 -1.22
C GLN A 24 6.72 -8.94 0.08
N GLU A 25 6.34 -10.00 0.76
CA GLU A 25 7.11 -10.55 1.87
C GLU A 25 8.36 -11.26 1.36
N ARG A 26 9.45 -11.23 2.14
CA ARG A 26 10.73 -11.88 1.80
C ARG A 26 10.57 -13.38 1.57
N ASP A 27 9.68 -14.02 2.32
CA ASP A 27 9.46 -15.47 2.26
C ASP A 27 8.50 -15.89 1.12
N GLY A 28 8.12 -14.96 0.23
CA GLY A 28 7.18 -15.19 -0.88
C GLY A 28 5.73 -15.47 -0.46
N LYS A 29 5.50 -15.82 0.81
CA LYS A 29 4.20 -16.18 1.37
C LYS A 29 3.49 -14.98 2.00
N GLY A 30 3.16 -13.98 1.18
CA GLY A 30 2.30 -12.88 1.60
C GLY A 30 2.68 -11.51 1.07
N VAL A 31 1.88 -10.53 1.48
CA VAL A 31 1.98 -9.14 1.03
C VAL A 31 1.94 -8.20 2.23
N TYR A 32 2.82 -7.21 2.24
CA TYR A 32 2.81 -6.08 3.15
C TYR A 32 2.08 -4.88 2.54
N LEU A 33 1.09 -4.38 3.26
CA LEU A 33 0.53 -3.05 3.04
C LEU A 33 1.29 -2.04 3.89
N LEU A 34 1.92 -1.08 3.23
CA LEU A 34 2.63 0.03 3.84
C LEU A 34 1.73 1.26 3.84
N THR A 35 1.51 1.86 5.00
CA THR A 35 0.75 3.11 5.13
C THR A 35 1.55 4.16 5.90
N LYS A 36 1.27 5.44 5.64
CA LYS A 36 1.94 6.57 6.30
C LYS A 36 1.10 7.09 7.46
N LYS A 37 1.67 7.24 8.65
CA LYS A 37 0.99 7.88 9.77
C LYS A 37 0.97 9.39 9.57
N VAL A 38 -0.22 9.98 9.66
CA VAL A 38 -0.39 11.44 9.61
C VAL A 38 0.20 12.06 10.88
N GLY A 39 0.98 13.14 10.73
CA GLY A 39 1.60 13.86 11.86
C GLY A 39 2.98 13.35 12.25
N TYR A 40 3.43 12.23 11.69
CA TYR A 40 4.76 11.65 11.93
C TYR A 40 5.72 11.91 10.76
N ASP A 41 5.41 12.88 9.88
CA ASP A 41 6.21 13.17 8.69
C ASP A 41 7.68 13.51 9.00
N HIS A 42 7.94 14.14 10.16
CA HIS A 42 9.27 14.47 10.67
C HIS A 42 10.00 13.30 11.36
N LYS A 43 9.31 12.17 11.60
CA LYS A 43 9.84 10.97 12.27
C LYS A 43 9.82 9.77 11.31
N PRO A 44 10.76 9.69 10.35
CA PRO A 44 10.71 8.69 9.27
C PRO A 44 10.69 7.24 9.78
N ARG A 45 11.35 6.96 10.92
CA ARG A 45 11.35 5.64 11.57
C ARG A 45 9.95 5.19 12.00
N GLN A 46 9.11 6.11 12.48
CA GLN A 46 7.78 5.82 13.02
C GLN A 46 6.65 6.09 12.02
N ALA A 47 6.93 6.86 10.98
CA ALA A 47 5.96 7.30 9.98
C ALA A 47 5.37 6.14 9.17
N ILE A 48 6.07 5.03 9.02
CA ILE A 48 5.67 3.93 8.14
C ILE A 48 5.12 2.77 8.97
N VAL A 49 3.87 2.40 8.72
CA VAL A 49 3.22 1.22 9.31
C VAL A 49 3.19 0.10 8.28
N ARG A 50 3.49 -1.12 8.74
CA ARG A 50 3.50 -2.33 7.91
C ARG A 50 2.42 -3.28 8.41
N THR A 51 1.47 -3.61 7.56
CA THR A 51 0.42 -4.60 7.85
C THR A 51 0.66 -5.83 6.97
N LYS A 52 0.89 -6.99 7.60
CA LYS A 52 1.17 -8.25 6.91
C LYS A 52 -0.13 -8.97 6.55
N PHE A 53 -0.21 -9.49 5.33
CA PHE A 53 -1.27 -10.36 4.85
C PHE A 53 -0.69 -11.68 4.34
N VAL A 54 -0.91 -12.76 5.10
CA VAL A 54 -0.28 -14.08 4.84
C VAL A 54 -1.19 -15.01 4.04
N ARG A 55 -2.52 -14.91 4.22
CA ARG A 55 -3.46 -15.94 3.74
C ARG A 55 -4.46 -15.38 2.72
N GLY A 56 -4.59 -16.11 1.61
CA GLY A 56 -5.66 -15.96 0.61
C GLY A 56 -5.57 -14.68 -0.21
N GLN A 57 -5.27 -14.83 -1.50
CA GLN A 57 -5.15 -13.70 -2.44
C GLN A 57 -6.45 -12.88 -2.48
N ARG A 58 -7.60 -13.53 -2.73
CA ARG A 58 -8.91 -12.86 -2.81
C ARG A 58 -9.28 -12.08 -1.54
N ARG A 59 -9.07 -12.67 -0.36
CA ARG A 59 -9.37 -12.03 0.93
C ARG A 59 -8.46 -10.81 1.16
N THR A 60 -7.19 -10.92 0.80
CA THR A 60 -6.22 -9.83 0.90
C THR A 60 -6.62 -8.67 -0.01
N LEU A 61 -6.97 -8.94 -1.27
CA LEU A 61 -7.46 -7.94 -2.21
C LEU A 61 -8.71 -7.22 -1.70
N GLN A 62 -9.66 -7.96 -1.15
CA GLN A 62 -10.89 -7.39 -0.60
C GLN A 62 -10.60 -6.50 0.62
N LYS A 63 -9.70 -6.93 1.52
CA LYS A 63 -9.30 -6.12 2.69
C LYS A 63 -8.62 -4.83 2.25
N ILE A 64 -7.69 -4.89 1.30
CA ILE A 64 -7.00 -3.71 0.78
C ILE A 64 -7.99 -2.76 0.10
N ARG A 65 -8.90 -3.28 -0.74
CA ARG A 65 -9.97 -2.48 -1.37
C ARG A 65 -10.85 -1.81 -0.32
N ASN A 66 -11.26 -2.54 0.70
CA ASN A 66 -12.09 -2.00 1.78
C ASN A 66 -11.34 -0.93 2.58
N PHE A 67 -10.05 -1.11 2.84
CA PHE A 67 -9.22 -0.11 3.49
C PHE A 67 -9.16 1.20 2.68
N VAL A 68 -8.99 1.11 1.35
CA VAL A 68 -8.94 2.30 0.50
C VAL A 68 -10.31 2.98 0.37
N CYS A 69 -11.38 2.20 0.20
CA CYS A 69 -12.72 2.73 -0.07
C CYS A 69 -13.46 3.15 1.21
N ARG A 70 -13.50 2.27 2.21
CA ARG A 70 -14.31 2.44 3.44
C ARG A 70 -13.63 3.34 4.46
N GLN A 71 -12.32 3.16 4.70
CA GLN A 71 -11.57 4.10 5.55
C GLN A 71 -11.28 5.45 4.87
N LYS A 72 -11.67 5.64 3.59
CA LYS A 72 -11.51 6.89 2.83
C LYS A 72 -10.06 7.41 2.82
N TYR A 73 -9.07 6.52 2.94
CA TYR A 73 -7.68 6.91 3.22
C TYR A 73 -6.99 7.57 1.99
N ARG A 74 -7.13 7.00 0.79
CA ARG A 74 -6.73 7.56 -0.52
C ARG A 74 -7.58 6.98 -1.66
N ARG A 75 -8.85 7.40 -1.74
CA ARG A 75 -9.87 6.83 -2.64
C ARG A 75 -9.48 6.86 -4.12
N GLU A 76 -8.73 7.88 -4.52
CA GLU A 76 -8.20 8.08 -5.88
C GLU A 76 -7.19 7.01 -6.32
N LEU A 77 -6.64 6.23 -5.38
CA LEU A 77 -5.71 5.13 -5.67
C LEU A 77 -6.41 3.76 -5.71
N LYS A 78 -7.74 3.71 -5.62
CA LYS A 78 -8.55 2.47 -5.56
C LYS A 78 -8.24 1.47 -6.67
N MET A 79 -8.07 1.93 -7.91
CA MET A 79 -7.81 1.07 -9.09
C MET A 79 -6.34 0.64 -9.20
N VAL A 80 -5.43 1.34 -8.52
CA VAL A 80 -3.99 1.04 -8.55
C VAL A 80 -3.60 0.06 -7.43
N SER A 81 -4.37 0.07 -6.36
CA SER A 81 -4.24 -0.80 -5.21
C SER A 81 -4.60 -2.29 -5.39
N PRO A 82 -5.42 -2.74 -6.37
CA PRO A 82 -5.90 -4.12 -6.37
C PRO A 82 -4.77 -5.12 -6.68
N THR A 83 -4.20 -5.22 -7.89
CA THR A 83 -3.75 -6.60 -8.24
C THR A 83 -2.52 -6.73 -9.15
N CYS A 84 -1.99 -5.69 -9.78
CA CYS A 84 -1.51 -5.96 -11.13
C CYS A 84 -0.10 -6.57 -11.30
N LEU A 85 0.81 -6.58 -10.32
CA LEU A 85 2.21 -6.94 -10.61
C LEU A 85 2.95 -7.87 -9.62
N LEU A 86 2.41 -8.14 -8.43
CA LEU A 86 3.16 -8.88 -7.39
C LEU A 86 2.58 -10.26 -7.04
N LEU A 87 1.47 -10.68 -7.64
CA LEU A 87 0.90 -12.02 -7.46
C LEU A 87 1.06 -12.92 -8.71
N ASN A 88 1.62 -12.37 -9.79
CA ASN A 88 1.92 -13.08 -11.05
C ASN A 88 3.42 -13.03 -11.40
N SER A 89 4.28 -12.68 -10.43
CA SER A 89 5.73 -12.83 -10.62
C SER A 89 6.06 -14.32 -10.40
N PRO A 90 6.72 -14.99 -11.36
CA PRO A 90 7.12 -16.39 -11.21
C PRO A 90 8.05 -16.62 -10.01
#